data_AF-A0AAW9J677-F1
#
_entry.id   AF-A0AAW9J677-F1
#
_cell.length_a   1.000
_cell.length_b   1.000
_cell.length_c   1.000
_cell.angle_alpha   90.00
_cell.angle_beta   90.00
_cell.angle_gamma   90.00
#
_symmetry.space_group_name_H-M   'P 1'
#
loop_
_entity.id
_entity.type
_entity.pdbx_description
1 polymer ?
#
loop_
_entity_poly.entity_id
_entity_poly.type
_entity_poly.pdbx_seq_one_letter_code
_entity_poly.pdbx_strand_id
1 'polypeptide(L)'
;LVVANFDPEVAAEEYKESVIAPYRGKLPEAVLNNMEEQLSGSCTVEIAAFNEFSSFITDEKAANEFDHIIFDTAPTGHTLRMLQLPSAWSNFISENTHGASCLGQLSGLESKKEVYKNAVSNLADDKKTTLILVSRPEPSPLKEAE
;
A
#
# COMPACT_ATOMS: atom_id res chain seq x y z
N LEU A 1 17.11 3.35 20.48
CA LEU A 1 15.75 3.61 19.99
C LEU A 1 15.88 4.42 18.72
N VAL A 2 15.46 3.85 17.60
CA VAL A 2 15.38 4.56 16.30
C VAL A 2 13.90 4.82 16.04
N VAL A 3 13.59 5.99 15.49
CA VAL A 3 12.23 6.34 15.06
C VAL A 3 12.29 6.67 13.58
N ALA A 4 11.49 5.96 12.80
CA ALA A 4 11.24 6.28 11.40
C ALA A 4 9.83 6.84 11.28
N ASN A 5 9.67 7.91 10.50
CA ASN A 5 8.36 8.48 10.18
C ASN A 5 8.13 8.32 8.69
N PHE A 6 7.05 7.62 8.33
CA PHE A 6 6.60 7.44 6.96
C PHE A 6 5.35 8.29 6.77
N ASP A 7 5.53 9.48 6.21
CA ASP A 7 4.41 10.39 5.96
C ASP A 7 3.61 9.87 4.75
N PRO A 8 2.34 9.47 4.95
CA PRO A 8 1.55 8.84 3.90
C PRO A 8 1.14 9.84 2.80
N GLU A 9 1.06 11.14 3.10
CA GLU A 9 0.77 12.17 2.10
C GLU A 9 1.99 12.41 1.22
N VAL A 10 3.19 12.45 1.81
CA VAL A 10 4.45 12.54 1.07
C VAL A 10 4.64 11.30 0.19
N ALA A 11 4.43 10.11 0.73
CA ALA A 11 4.54 8.86 -0.03
C ALA A 11 3.53 8.82 -1.20
N ALA A 12 2.31 9.33 -1.02
CA ALA A 12 1.31 9.42 -2.08
C ALA A 12 1.73 10.39 -3.19
N GLU A 13 2.32 11.53 -2.82
CA GLU A 13 2.84 12.51 -3.79
C GLU A 13 4.03 11.94 -4.57
N GLU A 14 4.97 11.29 -3.90
CA GLU A 14 6.11 10.61 -4.55
C GLU A 14 5.64 9.50 -5.48
N TYR A 15 4.62 8.73 -5.06
CA TYR A 15 4.02 7.69 -5.90
C TYR A 15 3.38 8.30 -7.15
N LYS A 16 2.55 9.34 -6.98
CA LYS A 16 1.90 10.06 -8.09
C LYS A 16 2.95 10.61 -9.06
N GLU A 17 4.00 11.25 -8.55
CA GLU A 17 5.09 11.79 -9.35
C GLU A 17 5.80 10.68 -10.14
N SER A 18 6.09 9.53 -9.52
CA SER A 18 6.74 8.40 -10.18
C SER A 18 5.93 7.84 -11.36
N VAL A 19 4.60 7.93 -11.28
CA VAL A 19 3.68 7.47 -12.34
C VAL A 19 3.53 8.50 -13.45
N ILE A 20 3.52 9.80 -13.13
CA ILE A 20 3.16 10.88 -14.06
C ILE A 20 4.37 11.47 -14.78
N ALA A 21 5.52 11.59 -14.09
CA ALA A 21 6.74 12.16 -14.64
C ALA A 21 7.17 11.55 -15.99
N PRO A 22 7.08 10.22 -16.23
CA PRO A 22 7.46 9.62 -17.51
C PRO A 22 6.62 10.07 -18.72
N TYR A 23 5.43 10.63 -18.48
CA TYR A 23 4.46 11.04 -19.50
C TYR A 23 4.41 12.56 -19.74
N ARG A 24 5.01 13.38 -18.85
CA ARG A 24 5.12 14.82 -19.07
C ARG A 24 5.85 15.12 -20.37
N GLY A 25 5.26 15.98 -21.21
CA GLY A 25 5.76 16.29 -22.55
C GLY A 25 5.51 15.23 -23.62
N LYS A 26 4.90 14.08 -23.28
CA LYS A 26 4.51 13.03 -24.24
C LYS A 26 2.99 12.94 -24.42
N LEU A 27 2.22 13.22 -23.38
CA LEU A 27 0.75 13.21 -23.40
C LEU A 27 0.18 14.64 -23.31
N PRO A 28 -1.05 14.87 -23.81
CA PRO A 28 -1.75 16.14 -23.64
C PRO A 28 -1.97 16.48 -22.16
N GLU A 29 -1.92 17.77 -21.80
CA GLU A 29 -2.16 18.22 -20.41
C GLU A 29 -3.48 17.72 -19.84
N ALA A 30 -4.56 17.70 -20.64
CA ALA A 30 -5.85 17.21 -20.18
C ALA A 30 -5.81 15.73 -19.73
N VAL A 31 -4.94 14.91 -20.33
CA VAL A 31 -4.74 13.51 -19.94
C VAL A 31 -3.92 13.43 -18.66
N LEU A 32 -2.85 14.23 -18.55
CA LEU A 32 -2.01 14.29 -17.34
C LEU A 32 -2.82 14.75 -16.12
N ASN A 33 -3.64 15.80 -16.26
CA ASN A 33 -4.51 16.28 -15.18
C ASN A 33 -5.53 15.23 -14.75
N ASN A 34 -6.06 14.44 -15.69
CA ASN A 34 -6.98 13.35 -15.35
C ASN A 34 -6.28 12.22 -14.59
N MET A 35 -5.04 11.90 -14.96
CA MET A 35 -4.22 10.93 -14.22
C MET A 35 -3.88 11.42 -12.81
N GLU A 36 -3.53 12.70 -12.66
CA GLU A 36 -3.29 13.33 -11.35
C GLU A 36 -4.51 13.20 -10.43
N GLU A 37 -5.70 13.48 -10.95
CA GLU A 37 -6.96 13.37 -10.21
C GLU A 37 -7.23 11.93 -9.76
N GLN A 38 -7.06 10.94 -10.64
CA GLN A 38 -7.25 9.53 -10.31
C GLN A 38 -6.26 9.02 -9.24
N LEU A 39 -5.10 9.65 -9.13
CA LEU A 39 -4.06 9.33 -8.16
C LEU A 39 -4.17 10.17 -6.88
N SER A 40 -5.10 11.11 -6.77
CA SER A 40 -5.25 11.97 -5.60
C SER A 40 -6.27 11.46 -4.57
N GLY A 41 -6.84 10.27 -4.78
CA GLY A 41 -7.82 9.66 -3.88
C GLY A 41 -7.21 8.99 -2.64
N SER A 42 -8.04 8.71 -1.63
CA SER A 42 -7.65 8.02 -0.40
C SER A 42 -7.05 6.62 -0.64
N CYS A 43 -7.47 5.94 -1.71
CA CYS A 43 -6.89 4.65 -2.10
C CYS A 43 -5.41 4.76 -2.47
N THR A 44 -4.96 5.87 -3.06
CA THR A 44 -3.54 6.07 -3.38
C THR A 44 -2.72 6.22 -2.10
N VAL A 45 -3.25 6.96 -1.13
CA VAL A 45 -2.61 7.17 0.17
C VAL A 45 -2.46 5.85 0.89
N GLU A 46 -3.49 5.00 0.88
CA GLU A 46 -3.44 3.68 1.50
C GLU A 46 -2.41 2.76 0.81
N ILE A 47 -2.35 2.76 -0.53
CA ILE A 47 -1.36 1.99 -1.30
C ILE A 47 0.07 2.52 -1.03
N ALA A 48 0.26 3.84 -1.01
CA ALA A 48 1.55 4.45 -0.77
C ALA A 48 2.07 4.14 0.64
N ALA A 49 1.22 4.27 1.65
CA ALA A 49 1.53 3.87 3.02
C ALA A 49 1.86 2.37 3.11
N PHE A 50 1.10 1.53 2.40
CA PHE A 50 1.36 0.09 2.35
C PHE A 50 2.70 -0.25 1.68
N ASN A 51 3.15 0.55 0.71
CA ASN A 51 4.43 0.36 0.04
C ASN A 51 5.59 0.58 1.00
N GLU A 52 5.54 1.64 1.80
CA GLU A 52 6.54 1.92 2.83
C GLU A 52 6.54 0.83 3.89
N PHE A 53 5.36 0.47 4.39
CA PHE A 53 5.18 -0.64 5.33
C PHE A 53 5.80 -1.95 4.81
N SER A 54 5.47 -2.32 3.57
CA SER A 54 5.93 -3.56 2.94
C SER A 54 7.43 -3.58 2.70
N SER A 55 8.00 -2.43 2.33
CA SER A 55 9.44 -2.30 2.13
C SER A 55 10.18 -2.48 3.45
N PHE A 56 9.65 -1.93 4.55
CA PHE A 56 10.29 -2.04 5.87
C PHE A 56 10.16 -3.44 6.47
N ILE A 57 8.98 -4.07 6.43
CA ILE A 57 8.77 -5.42 6.99
C ILE A 57 9.50 -6.53 6.21
N THR A 58 9.99 -6.23 5.02
CA THR A 58 10.80 -7.15 4.19
C THR A 58 12.29 -6.78 4.15
N ASP A 59 12.71 -5.73 4.85
CA ASP A 59 14.11 -5.33 4.93
C ASP A 59 14.89 -6.25 5.88
N GLU A 60 15.73 -7.10 5.30
CA GLU A 60 16.60 -8.01 6.06
C GLU A 60 17.61 -7.26 6.94
N LYS A 61 18.01 -6.04 6.60
CA LYS A 61 18.91 -5.25 7.44
C LYS A 61 18.20 -4.79 8.70
N ALA A 62 17.01 -4.22 8.55
CA ALA A 62 16.17 -3.82 9.68
C ALA A 62 15.88 -5.02 10.59
N ALA A 63 15.57 -6.18 10.02
CA ALA A 63 15.33 -7.41 10.77
C ALA A 63 16.56 -7.93 11.54
N ASN A 64 17.78 -7.65 11.08
CA ASN A 64 19.03 -8.02 11.75
C ASN A 64 19.52 -6.96 12.75
N GLU A 65 19.12 -5.69 12.56
CA GLU A 65 19.54 -4.57 13.40
C GLU A 65 18.67 -4.40 14.65
N PHE A 66 17.39 -4.75 14.58
CA PHE A 66 16.43 -4.57 15.65
C PHE A 66 15.81 -5.89 16.11
N ASP A 67 15.75 -6.11 17.44
CA ASP A 67 15.04 -7.27 18.02
C ASP A 67 13.51 -7.16 17.82
N HIS A 68 12.98 -5.94 17.86
CA HIS A 68 11.56 -5.65 17.71
C HIS A 68 11.34 -4.39 16.86
N ILE A 69 10.39 -4.48 15.95
CA ILE A 69 9.90 -3.37 15.13
C ILE A 69 8.43 -3.14 15.50
N ILE A 70 8.07 -1.91 15.84
CA ILE A 70 6.72 -1.53 16.24
C ILE A 70 6.16 -0.59 15.20
N PHE A 71 5.01 -0.96 14.63
CA PHE A 71 4.19 -0.09 13.81
C PHE A 71 3.01 0.40 14.66
N ASP A 72 2.73 1.70 14.61
CA ASP A 72 1.62 2.33 15.33
C ASP A 72 0.26 2.20 14.60
N THR A 73 0.31 1.74 13.35
CA THR A 73 -0.84 1.44 12.50
C THR A 73 -0.63 0.11 11.78
N ALA A 74 -1.73 -0.52 11.35
CA ALA A 74 -1.71 -1.78 10.61
C ALA A 74 -2.48 -1.64 9.30
N PRO A 75 -2.08 -2.37 8.25
CA PRO A 75 -2.79 -2.36 6.98
C PRO A 75 -4.18 -3.01 7.10
N THR A 76 -5.15 -2.51 6.32
CA THR A 76 -6.50 -3.08 6.33
C THR A 76 -6.55 -4.44 5.62
N GLY A 77 -7.51 -5.28 6.01
CA GLY A 77 -7.77 -6.55 5.32
C GLY A 77 -8.18 -6.38 3.86
N HIS A 78 -8.75 -5.22 3.50
CA HIS A 78 -9.08 -4.89 2.11
C HIS A 78 -7.80 -4.76 1.27
N THR A 79 -6.83 -3.98 1.74
CA THR A 79 -5.53 -3.77 1.07
C THR A 79 -4.74 -5.07 0.96
N LEU A 80 -4.71 -5.88 2.02
CA LEU A 80 -4.05 -7.19 1.98
C LEU A 80 -4.69 -8.14 0.95
N ARG A 81 -6.03 -8.18 0.86
CA ARG A 81 -6.73 -9.00 -0.14
C ARG A 81 -6.45 -8.53 -1.56
N MET A 82 -6.49 -7.22 -1.80
CA MET A 82 -6.21 -6.64 -3.11
C MET A 82 -4.84 -7.07 -3.64
N LEU A 83 -3.83 -7.12 -2.77
CA LEU A 83 -2.45 -7.50 -3.14
C LEU A 83 -2.23 -9.02 -3.18
N GLN A 84 -3.11 -9.82 -2.59
CA GLN A 84 -3.08 -11.28 -2.74
C GLN A 84 -3.77 -11.76 -4.03
N LEU A 85 -4.65 -10.95 -4.62
CA LEU A 85 -5.43 -11.36 -5.79
C LEU A 85 -4.54 -11.52 -7.03
N PRO A 86 -4.51 -12.70 -7.68
CA PRO A 86 -3.79 -12.88 -8.94
C PRO A 86 -4.23 -11.92 -10.05
N SER A 87 -5.49 -11.45 -9.99
CA SER A 87 -6.05 -10.46 -10.93
C SER A 87 -5.50 -9.05 -10.76
N ALA A 88 -5.01 -8.69 -9.56
CA ALA A 88 -4.29 -7.43 -9.35
C ALA A 88 -2.92 -7.42 -10.05
N TRP A 89 -2.39 -8.61 -10.39
CA TRP A 89 -1.07 -8.84 -10.98
C TRP A 89 -1.09 -9.46 -12.38
N SER A 90 -2.27 -9.66 -12.96
CA SER A 90 -2.45 -10.21 -14.31
C SER A 90 -3.48 -9.39 -15.08
N ASN A 91 -3.82 -9.80 -16.30
CA ASN A 91 -4.57 -9.14 -17.39
C ASN A 91 -5.86 -8.34 -17.05
N PHE A 92 -6.25 -8.17 -15.79
CA PHE A 92 -7.36 -7.34 -15.35
C PHE A 92 -7.11 -5.84 -15.57
N ILE A 93 -5.86 -5.37 -15.45
CA ILE A 93 -5.46 -3.98 -15.76
C ILE A 93 -5.55 -3.72 -17.28
N SER A 94 -5.28 -4.74 -18.12
CA SER A 94 -5.28 -4.59 -19.58
C SER A 94 -6.67 -4.62 -20.23
N GLU A 95 -7.70 -5.18 -19.56
CA GLU A 95 -9.00 -5.47 -20.20
C GLU A 95 -10.21 -4.68 -19.66
N ASN A 96 -10.13 -4.05 -18.48
CA ASN A 96 -11.29 -3.38 -17.89
C ASN A 96 -11.36 -1.88 -18.21
N THR A 97 -12.31 -1.52 -19.07
CA THR A 97 -12.63 -0.12 -19.40
C THR A 97 -13.67 0.51 -18.48
N HIS A 98 -14.42 -0.25 -17.67
CA HIS A 98 -15.44 0.26 -16.73
C HIS A 98 -15.37 -0.44 -15.36
N GLY A 99 -15.44 0.32 -14.26
CA GLY A 99 -15.54 -0.20 -12.87
C GLY A 99 -14.23 -0.26 -12.07
N ALA A 100 -13.10 0.08 -12.68
CA ALA A 100 -11.75 -0.11 -12.13
C ALA A 100 -11.14 1.18 -11.52
N SER A 101 -11.94 2.02 -10.87
CA SER A 101 -11.53 3.37 -10.44
C SER A 101 -10.27 3.41 -9.55
N CYS A 102 -10.01 2.35 -8.78
CA CYS A 102 -8.83 2.26 -7.90
C CYS A 102 -7.75 1.28 -8.42
N LEU A 103 -7.98 0.58 -9.53
CA LEU A 103 -7.08 -0.46 -10.04
C LEU A 103 -6.02 0.09 -11.01
N GLY A 104 -6.24 1.25 -11.63
CA GLY A 104 -5.22 1.93 -12.43
C GLY A 104 -3.95 2.22 -11.61
N GLN A 105 -4.12 2.37 -10.30
CA GLN A 105 -3.06 2.58 -9.31
C GLN A 105 -2.18 1.35 -9.08
N LEU A 106 -2.53 0.16 -9.59
CA LEU A 106 -1.72 -1.06 -9.46
C LEU A 106 -0.64 -1.22 -10.53
N SER A 107 -0.75 -0.48 -11.64
CA SER A 107 0.22 -0.57 -12.75
C SER A 107 1.65 -0.21 -12.34
N GLY A 108 1.82 0.65 -11.32
CA GLY A 108 3.12 0.98 -10.72
C GLY A 108 3.66 -0.06 -9.73
N LEU A 109 2.86 -1.08 -9.35
CA LEU A 109 3.22 -2.05 -8.31
C LEU A 109 3.84 -3.34 -8.85
N GLU A 110 3.80 -3.59 -10.16
CA GLU A 110 4.21 -4.88 -10.76
C GLU A 110 5.66 -5.25 -10.41
N SER A 111 6.58 -4.28 -10.40
CA SER A 111 7.98 -4.46 -10.01
C SER A 111 8.19 -4.81 -8.54
N LYS A 112 7.20 -4.51 -7.67
CA LYS A 112 7.23 -4.74 -6.22
C LYS A 112 6.45 -5.99 -5.78
N LYS A 113 5.95 -6.80 -6.72
CA LYS A 113 5.13 -8.00 -6.45
C LYS A 113 5.73 -8.95 -5.41
N GLU A 114 7.01 -9.30 -5.53
CA GLU A 114 7.67 -10.20 -4.57
C GLU A 114 7.80 -9.57 -3.17
N VAL A 115 8.00 -8.25 -3.10
CA VAL A 115 8.02 -7.51 -1.82
C VAL A 115 6.67 -7.65 -1.11
N TYR A 116 5.55 -7.43 -1.80
CA TYR A 116 4.23 -7.57 -1.16
C TYR A 116 3.91 -9.00 -0.76
N LYS A 117 4.28 -9.98 -1.58
CA LYS A 117 4.11 -11.39 -1.25
C LYS A 117 4.88 -11.76 0.02
N ASN A 118 6.12 -11.28 0.15
CA ASN A 118 6.93 -11.48 1.35
C ASN A 118 6.36 -10.73 2.55
N ALA A 119 5.87 -9.50 2.37
CA ALA A 119 5.22 -8.72 3.42
C ALA A 119 3.99 -9.45 3.97
N VAL A 120 3.11 -9.92 3.08
CA VAL A 120 1.94 -10.75 3.45
C VAL A 120 2.36 -12.02 4.18
N SER A 121 3.42 -12.69 3.72
CA SER A 121 3.93 -13.91 4.35
C SER A 121 4.48 -13.63 5.76
N ASN A 122 5.19 -12.51 5.95
CA ASN A 122 5.68 -12.09 7.26
C ASN A 122 4.54 -11.69 8.20
N LEU A 123 3.50 -11.01 7.69
CA LEU A 123 2.31 -10.64 8.46
C LEU A 123 1.49 -11.86 8.91
N ALA A 124 1.44 -12.91 8.10
CA ALA A 124 0.70 -14.13 8.40
C ALA A 124 1.45 -15.14 9.29
N ASP A 125 2.76 -14.93 9.53
CA ASP A 125 3.60 -15.79 10.36
C ASP A 125 3.52 -15.34 11.82
N ASP A 126 2.92 -16.19 12.66
CA ASP A 126 2.72 -15.95 14.09
C ASP A 126 4.03 -15.88 14.89
N LYS A 127 5.13 -16.39 14.33
CA LYS A 127 6.47 -16.29 14.93
C LYS A 127 7.16 -14.97 14.62
N LYS A 128 6.68 -14.22 13.60
CA LYS A 128 7.27 -12.95 13.16
C LYS A 128 6.43 -11.75 13.52
N THR A 129 5.10 -11.88 13.45
CA THR A 129 4.18 -10.75 13.59
C THR A 129 3.14 -11.02 14.67
N THR A 130 2.92 -10.02 15.52
CA THR A 130 1.79 -9.99 16.47
C THR A 130 0.93 -8.76 16.16
N LEU A 131 -0.36 -8.97 15.95
CA LEU A 131 -1.34 -7.89 15.78
C LEU A 131 -2.00 -7.57 17.12
N ILE A 132 -2.05 -6.28 17.47
CA ILE A 132 -2.71 -5.81 18.69
C ILE A 132 -3.93 -4.98 18.28
N LEU A 133 -5.12 -5.46 18.61
CA LEU A 133 -6.36 -4.74 18.41
C LEU A 133 -6.58 -3.77 19.57
N VAL A 134 -6.70 -2.48 19.26
CA VAL A 134 -6.91 -1.42 20.25
C VAL A 134 -8.33 -0.88 20.10
N SER A 135 -9.10 -0.91 21.19
CA SER A 135 -10.48 -0.41 21.19
C SER A 135 -10.84 0.28 22.51
N ARG A 136 -12.00 0.93 22.54
CA ARG A 136 -12.59 1.57 23.74
C ARG A 136 -13.70 0.69 24.30
N PRO A 137 -14.02 0.78 25.60
CA PRO A 137 -15.08 -0.01 26.24
C PRO A 137 -16.49 0.51 25.88
N GLU A 138 -16.79 0.60 24.59
CA GLU A 138 -18.05 1.07 24.02
C GLU A 138 -18.57 0.06 22.98
N PRO A 139 -19.89 -0.15 22.84
CA PRO A 139 -20.41 -1.19 21.94
C PRO A 139 -20.01 -1.04 20.47
N SER A 140 -19.94 0.20 19.94
CA SER A 140 -19.62 0.43 18.51
C SER A 140 -18.14 0.15 18.19
N PRO A 141 -17.15 0.74 18.91
CA PRO A 141 -15.74 0.41 18.71
C PRO A 141 -15.38 -1.05 18.98
N LEU A 142 -16.07 -1.72 19.92
CA LEU A 142 -15.85 -3.15 20.15
C LEU A 142 -16.35 -3.99 18.98
N LYS A 143 -17.54 -3.69 18.46
CA LYS A 143 -18.11 -4.40 17.30
C LYS A 143 -17.28 -4.22 16.02
N GLU A 144 -16.57 -3.11 15.89
CA GLU A 144 -15.65 -2.88 14.77
C GLU A 144 -14.31 -3.64 14.93
N ALA A 145 -13.90 -3.89 16.16
CA ALA A 145 -12.65 -4.59 16.47
C ALA A 145 -12.79 -6.12 16.61
N GLU A 146 -14.00 -6.66 16.77
CA GLU A 146 -14.32 -8.10 16.77
C GLU A 146 -14.19 -8.74 15.37
#